data_AF-A2U3G0-F1
#
_entry.id   AF-A2U3G0-F1
#
_cell.length_a   1.000
_cell.length_b   1.000
_cell.length_c   1.000
_cell.angle_alpha   90.00
_cell.angle_beta   90.00
_cell.angle_gamma   90.00
#
_symmetry.space_group_name_H-M   'P 1'
#
loop_
_entity.id
_entity.type
_entity.pdbx_description
1 polymer ?
#
loop_
_entity_poly.entity_id
_entity_poly.type
_entity_poly.pdbx_seq_one_letter_code
_entity_poly.pdbx_strand_id
1 'polypeptide(L)'
;MKQLVFLLVFSSLTISAQSYDDVDAKVLNYPRYSNVENLASQIQKDFSTDEDKARAAFFWLAKNIRYNLKEYYKPQKRSYRISYATELEKEQKYQLLVDVLVDKTFKNKTGVCEEYAQSFKKICDLLDIEAEVIKGNVRNTVAEIGNVTAATNHAWNAVKIDEKWLILDATWAAGYEYNGKWVRDFNYYFYDIPKDKILKSHYPEDALWVLRFGRMSKEAFYNQPIYSNNFLGLEAELIAPTEGIISLNSEDVIELKFKNLTDSLLIFYVFKGSNRALKPAIIKEGKFSIVKIPNPKKNTDLVLFINKIDALHFKIKQR
;
A
#
# COMPACT_ATOMS: atom_id res chain seq x y z
N MET A 1 -45.12 -39.95 17.75
CA MET A 1 -44.05 -39.50 16.83
C MET A 1 -43.46 -38.21 17.40
N LYS A 2 -42.23 -38.26 17.92
CA LYS A 2 -41.56 -37.11 18.55
C LYS A 2 -40.99 -36.22 17.44
N GLN A 3 -41.50 -34.99 17.28
CA GLN A 3 -40.91 -34.00 16.39
C GLN A 3 -39.75 -33.32 17.13
N LEU A 4 -38.51 -33.57 16.70
CA LEU A 4 -37.35 -32.78 17.08
C LEU A 4 -37.42 -31.45 16.33
N VAL A 5 -37.57 -30.35 17.07
CA VAL A 5 -37.36 -28.99 16.55
C VAL A 5 -35.88 -28.68 16.68
N PHE A 6 -35.17 -28.63 15.55
CA PHE A 6 -33.80 -28.13 15.49
C PHE A 6 -33.84 -26.61 15.51
N LEU A 7 -33.48 -26.01 16.65
CA LEU A 7 -33.32 -24.57 16.79
C LEU A 7 -31.94 -24.18 16.23
N LEU A 8 -31.91 -23.74 14.97
CA LEU A 8 -30.72 -23.15 14.34
C LEU A 8 -30.50 -21.76 14.93
N VAL A 9 -29.64 -21.66 15.95
CA VAL A 9 -29.15 -20.39 16.47
C VAL A 9 -28.18 -19.82 15.45
N PHE A 10 -28.66 -18.90 14.61
CA PHE A 10 -27.80 -18.04 13.81
C PHE A 10 -27.12 -17.06 14.76
N SER A 11 -25.90 -17.39 15.19
CA SER A 11 -24.99 -16.41 15.78
C SER A 11 -24.61 -15.42 14.69
N SER A 12 -25.26 -14.25 14.70
CA SER A 12 -24.85 -13.10 13.93
C SER A 12 -23.44 -12.71 14.36
N LEU A 13 -22.43 -13.13 13.58
CA LEU A 13 -21.08 -12.58 13.65
C LEU A 13 -21.18 -11.11 13.26
N THR A 14 -21.20 -10.23 14.26
CA THR A 14 -20.95 -8.82 14.05
C THR A 14 -19.53 -8.69 13.52
N ILE A 15 -19.39 -8.37 12.24
CA ILE A 15 -18.15 -7.86 11.68
C ILE A 15 -17.96 -6.50 12.35
N SER A 16 -17.23 -6.46 13.47
CA SER A 16 -16.78 -5.19 14.04
C SER A 16 -15.84 -4.57 13.03
N ALA A 17 -16.19 -3.39 12.52
CA ALA A 17 -15.19 -2.49 11.97
C ALA A 17 -14.22 -2.19 13.12
N GLN A 18 -12.99 -2.69 13.03
CA GLN A 18 -12.01 -2.52 14.09
C GLN A 18 -11.56 -1.06 14.09
N SER A 19 -12.02 -0.29 15.08
CA SER A 19 -11.47 1.03 15.34
C SER A 19 -10.21 0.87 16.16
N TYR A 20 -9.10 1.40 15.66
CA TYR A 20 -7.82 1.47 16.35
C TYR A 20 -7.63 2.81 17.08
N ASP A 21 -8.69 3.60 17.25
CA ASP A 21 -8.60 4.96 17.79
C ASP A 21 -7.97 4.98 19.19
N ASP A 22 -8.31 4.00 20.04
CA ASP A 22 -7.77 3.89 21.40
C ASP A 22 -6.28 3.52 21.41
N VAL A 23 -5.88 2.58 20.56
CA VAL A 23 -4.47 2.17 20.38
C VAL A 23 -3.65 3.35 19.89
N ASP A 24 -4.12 4.02 18.84
CA ASP A 24 -3.46 5.16 18.23
C ASP A 24 -3.36 6.34 19.20
N ALA A 25 -4.44 6.66 19.93
CA ALA A 25 -4.45 7.71 20.94
C ALA A 25 -3.43 7.46 22.06
N LYS A 26 -3.29 6.21 22.51
CA LYS A 26 -2.29 5.83 23.50
C LYS A 26 -0.87 5.96 22.94
N VAL A 27 -0.63 5.47 21.72
CA VAL A 27 0.68 5.51 21.06
C VAL A 27 1.12 6.93 20.71
N LEU A 28 0.19 7.86 20.44
CA LEU A 28 0.51 9.29 20.23
C LEU A 28 1.21 9.91 21.45
N ASN A 29 0.96 9.38 22.66
CA ASN A 29 1.59 9.86 23.89
C ASN A 29 2.95 9.19 24.17
N TYR A 30 3.38 8.23 23.36
CA TYR A 30 4.67 7.59 23.54
C TYR A 30 5.81 8.56 23.25
N PRO A 31 6.94 8.46 24.00
CA PRO A 31 8.12 9.21 23.67
C PRO A 31 8.70 8.76 22.33
N ARG A 32 9.56 9.61 21.76
CA ARG A 32 10.32 9.30 20.54
C ARG A 32 11.50 8.37 20.85
N TYR A 33 11.23 7.11 21.21
CA TYR A 33 12.23 6.08 21.51
C TYR A 33 13.41 6.06 20.53
N SER A 34 14.63 6.15 21.06
CA SER A 34 15.88 6.04 20.28
C SER A 34 16.40 4.61 20.17
N ASN A 35 15.71 3.65 20.79
CA ASN A 35 16.01 2.24 20.69
C ASN A 35 14.73 1.41 20.55
N VAL A 36 14.79 0.33 19.76
CA VAL A 36 13.64 -0.51 19.40
C VAL A 36 13.11 -1.33 20.58
N GLU A 37 13.99 -1.84 21.46
CA GLU A 37 13.56 -2.62 22.63
C GLU A 37 12.73 -1.81 23.61
N ASN A 38 12.99 -0.49 23.73
CA ASN A 38 12.19 0.38 24.60
C ASN A 38 10.77 0.57 24.06
N LEU A 39 10.62 0.67 22.74
CA LEU A 39 9.30 0.74 22.11
C LEU A 39 8.56 -0.60 22.27
N ALA A 40 9.21 -1.72 21.96
CA ALA A 40 8.63 -3.04 22.11
C ALA A 40 8.20 -3.31 23.57
N SER A 41 9.05 -2.99 24.54
CA SER A 41 8.73 -3.13 25.97
C SER A 41 7.52 -2.28 26.39
N GLN A 42 7.42 -1.05 25.86
CA GLN A 42 6.25 -0.21 26.14
C GLN A 42 4.98 -0.80 25.52
N ILE A 43 5.04 -1.24 24.27
CA ILE A 43 3.92 -1.88 23.56
C ILE A 43 3.46 -3.13 24.32
N GLN A 44 4.38 -4.01 24.72
CA GLN A 44 4.10 -5.23 25.47
C GLN A 44 3.42 -4.95 26.82
N LYS A 45 3.79 -3.85 27.48
CA LYS A 45 3.17 -3.43 28.74
C LYS A 45 1.75 -2.90 28.53
N ASP A 46 1.53 -2.20 27.43
CA ASP A 46 0.33 -1.39 27.23
C ASP A 46 -0.80 -2.11 26.49
N PHE A 47 -0.49 -3.18 25.77
CA PHE A 47 -1.44 -3.92 24.93
C PHE A 47 -1.31 -5.43 25.15
N SER A 48 -2.45 -6.11 25.26
CA SER A 48 -2.50 -7.55 25.55
C SER A 48 -2.65 -8.40 24.29
N THR A 49 -3.32 -7.89 23.26
CA THR A 49 -3.56 -8.63 22.01
C THR A 49 -2.43 -8.38 21.02
N ASP A 50 -2.10 -9.39 20.21
CA ASP A 50 -1.07 -9.23 19.18
C ASP A 50 -1.51 -8.25 18.09
N GLU A 51 -2.81 -8.14 17.87
CA GLU A 51 -3.39 -7.16 16.96
C GLU A 51 -3.11 -5.71 17.38
N ASP A 52 -3.43 -5.36 18.64
CA ASP A 52 -3.17 -4.02 19.17
C ASP A 52 -1.66 -3.72 19.20
N LYS A 53 -0.85 -4.71 19.53
CA LYS A 53 0.61 -4.59 19.51
C LYS A 53 1.15 -4.32 18.10
N ALA A 54 0.69 -5.07 17.10
CA ALA A 54 1.06 -4.88 15.70
C ALA A 54 0.59 -3.50 15.20
N ARG A 55 -0.64 -3.10 15.55
CA ARG A 55 -1.16 -1.76 15.26
C ARG A 55 -0.29 -0.66 15.86
N ALA A 56 0.04 -0.79 17.14
CA ALA A 56 0.88 0.17 17.86
C ALA A 56 2.28 0.31 17.22
N ALA A 57 2.90 -0.81 16.83
CA ALA A 57 4.19 -0.81 16.15
C ALA A 57 4.12 -0.08 14.79
N PHE A 58 3.14 -0.43 13.95
CA PHE A 58 2.89 0.21 12.66
C PHE A 58 2.66 1.72 12.80
N PHE A 59 1.74 2.10 13.69
CA PHE A 59 1.33 3.49 13.87
C PHE A 59 2.48 4.33 14.42
N TRP A 60 3.23 3.81 15.40
CA TRP A 60 4.38 4.53 15.95
C TRP A 60 5.42 4.79 14.86
N LEU A 61 5.76 3.80 14.04
CA LEU A 61 6.72 3.97 12.94
C LEU A 61 6.27 5.03 11.94
N ALA A 62 5.02 4.94 11.48
CA ALA A 62 4.46 5.89 10.51
C ALA A 62 4.45 7.34 11.03
N LYS A 63 4.19 7.54 12.32
CA LYS A 63 4.18 8.87 12.96
C LYS A 63 5.57 9.38 13.34
N ASN A 64 6.53 8.50 13.62
CA ASN A 64 7.81 8.90 14.22
C ASN A 64 9.01 8.85 13.27
N ILE A 65 8.97 8.05 12.22
CA ILE A 65 10.06 7.96 11.22
C ILE A 65 9.71 8.85 10.03
N ARG A 66 10.70 9.56 9.48
CA ARG A 66 10.58 10.39 8.26
C ARG A 66 11.18 9.65 7.08
N TYR A 67 10.62 9.82 5.88
CA TYR A 67 11.24 9.24 4.70
C TYR A 67 12.54 9.96 4.34
N ASN A 68 13.61 9.21 4.09
CA ASN A 68 14.92 9.76 3.75
C ASN A 68 15.02 10.05 2.25
N LEU A 69 14.51 11.21 1.83
CA LEU A 69 14.54 11.64 0.42
C LEU A 69 15.96 11.78 -0.15
N LYS A 70 16.95 12.11 0.68
CA LYS A 70 18.34 12.21 0.22
C LYS A 70 18.86 10.84 -0.23
N GLU A 71 18.62 9.81 0.56
CA GLU A 71 18.97 8.43 0.20
C GLU A 71 18.11 7.94 -0.97
N TYR A 72 16.81 8.25 -0.99
CA TYR A 72 15.94 7.87 -2.10
C TYR A 72 16.41 8.40 -3.47
N TYR A 73 16.73 9.69 -3.58
CA TYR A 73 17.20 10.28 -4.84
C TYR A 73 18.65 9.93 -5.18
N LYS A 74 19.47 9.63 -4.17
CA LYS A 74 20.90 9.31 -4.33
C LYS A 74 21.25 8.12 -3.45
N PRO A 75 20.78 6.91 -3.82
CA PRO A 75 20.97 5.72 -2.99
C PRO A 75 22.45 5.41 -2.88
N GLN A 76 22.94 5.28 -1.64
CA GLN A 76 24.26 4.73 -1.42
C GLN A 76 24.21 3.23 -1.71
N LYS A 77 25.20 2.69 -2.42
CA LYS A 77 25.27 1.25 -2.68
C LYS A 77 25.45 0.50 -1.36
N ARG A 78 24.36 -0.09 -0.85
CA ARG A 78 24.38 -1.02 0.27
C ARG A 78 24.63 -2.42 -0.27
N SER A 79 25.89 -2.75 -0.54
CA SER A 79 26.29 -4.12 -0.88
C SER A 79 27.02 -4.70 0.32
N TYR A 80 26.40 -5.70 0.95
CA TYR A 80 27.02 -6.48 2.00
C TYR A 80 27.54 -7.77 1.37
N ARG A 81 28.87 -7.92 1.29
CA ARG A 81 29.49 -9.20 0.95
C ARG A 81 29.56 -10.04 2.21
N ILE A 82 28.57 -10.91 2.40
CA ILE A 82 28.52 -11.83 3.53
C ILE A 82 29.15 -13.15 3.08
N SER A 83 30.32 -13.49 3.61
CA SER A 83 30.85 -14.86 3.55
C SER A 83 30.25 -15.66 4.70
N TYR A 84 29.83 -16.91 4.46
CA TYR A 84 29.24 -17.80 5.45
C TYR A 84 29.54 -19.26 5.11
N ALA A 85 29.71 -20.10 6.13
CA ALA A 85 29.93 -21.54 6.00
C ALA A 85 28.62 -22.35 6.14
N THR A 86 27.62 -21.80 6.81
CA THR A 86 26.31 -22.43 7.02
C THR A 86 25.16 -21.43 6.83
N GLU A 87 23.95 -21.91 6.55
CA GLU A 87 22.76 -21.03 6.46
C GLU A 87 22.43 -20.38 7.81
N LEU A 88 22.71 -21.05 8.94
CA LEU A 88 22.53 -20.44 10.27
C LEU A 88 23.47 -19.24 10.47
N GLU A 89 24.74 -19.37 10.07
CA GLU A 89 25.71 -18.27 10.16
C GLU A 89 25.31 -17.10 9.24
N LYS A 90 24.80 -17.40 8.05
CA LYS A 90 24.27 -16.41 7.12
C LYS A 90 23.11 -15.62 7.75
N GLU A 91 22.16 -16.32 8.36
CA GLU A 91 21.00 -15.71 9.02
C GLU A 91 21.44 -14.81 10.19
N GLN A 92 22.35 -15.29 11.04
CA GLN A 92 22.90 -14.49 12.13
C GLN A 92 23.61 -13.22 11.64
N LYS A 93 24.43 -13.34 10.58
CA LYS A 93 25.10 -12.17 9.98
C LYS A 93 24.12 -11.20 9.35
N TYR A 94 23.05 -11.71 8.72
CA TYR A 94 21.99 -10.88 8.18
C TYR A 94 21.25 -10.14 9.30
N GLN A 95 20.90 -10.82 10.39
CA GLN A 95 20.24 -10.22 11.55
C GLN A 95 21.09 -9.10 12.18
N LEU A 96 22.42 -9.28 12.28
CA LEU A 96 23.31 -8.22 12.75
C LEU A 96 23.28 -6.96 11.87
N LEU A 97 23.17 -7.13 10.55
CA LEU A 97 23.04 -5.99 9.64
C LEU A 97 21.68 -5.29 9.80
N VAL A 98 20.62 -6.07 9.99
CA VAL A 98 19.27 -5.55 10.28
C VAL A 98 19.28 -4.79 11.60
N ASP A 99 19.92 -5.30 12.65
CA ASP A 99 19.99 -4.63 13.95
C ASP A 99 20.70 -3.27 13.85
N VAL A 100 21.81 -3.19 13.11
CA VAL A 100 22.52 -1.92 12.84
C VAL A 100 21.64 -0.95 12.03
N LEU A 101 20.86 -1.46 11.07
CA LEU A 101 19.94 -0.67 10.27
C LEU A 101 18.81 -0.08 11.14
N VAL A 102 18.18 -0.91 11.97
CA VAL A 102 17.08 -0.51 12.86
C VAL A 102 17.57 0.47 13.92
N ASP A 103 18.73 0.22 14.55
CA ASP A 103 19.33 1.14 15.53
C ASP A 103 19.55 2.54 14.94
N LYS A 104 20.11 2.63 13.71
CA LYS A 104 20.27 3.90 13.01
C LYS A 104 18.93 4.57 12.69
N THR A 105 17.93 3.79 12.31
CA THR A 105 16.57 4.28 12.00
C THR A 105 15.94 4.91 13.24
N PHE A 106 16.02 4.23 14.38
CA PHE A 106 15.51 4.75 15.65
C PHE A 106 16.30 5.96 16.15
N LYS A 107 17.63 5.96 16.05
CA LYS A 107 18.44 7.13 16.45
C LYS A 107 18.16 8.36 15.58
N ASN A 108 18.15 8.19 14.26
CA ASN A 108 18.04 9.29 13.31
C ASN A 108 16.58 9.68 12.99
N LYS A 109 15.60 8.83 13.34
CA LYS A 109 14.18 8.97 13.01
C LYS A 109 13.94 9.15 11.51
N THR A 110 14.73 8.48 10.68
CA THR A 110 14.67 8.56 9.23
C THR A 110 15.10 7.25 8.58
N GLY A 111 14.52 6.93 7.43
CA GLY A 111 14.80 5.70 6.68
C GLY A 111 14.10 5.69 5.32
N VAL A 112 14.45 4.74 4.46
CA VAL A 112 13.66 4.40 3.26
C VAL A 112 12.82 3.15 3.55
N CYS A 113 12.13 2.60 2.55
CA CYS A 113 11.17 1.51 2.74
C CYS A 113 11.73 0.28 3.48
N GLU A 114 12.99 -0.10 3.22
CA GLU A 114 13.67 -1.19 3.93
C GLU A 114 13.76 -0.90 5.44
N GLU A 115 14.17 0.30 5.86
CA GLU A 115 14.24 0.66 7.29
C GLU A 115 12.90 0.57 7.98
N TYR A 116 11.81 1.01 7.35
CA TYR A 116 10.46 0.87 7.91
C TYR A 116 10.10 -0.60 8.06
N ALA A 117 10.27 -1.39 7.00
CA ALA A 117 9.84 -2.78 6.98
C ALA A 117 10.62 -3.65 7.97
N GLN A 118 11.94 -3.45 8.03
CA GLN A 118 12.82 -4.14 8.97
C GLN A 118 12.58 -3.71 10.41
N SER A 119 12.32 -2.41 10.64
CA SER A 119 11.96 -1.93 11.99
C SER A 119 10.66 -2.56 12.48
N PHE A 120 9.64 -2.66 11.63
CA PHE A 120 8.38 -3.30 11.97
C PHE A 120 8.58 -4.78 12.32
N LYS A 121 9.29 -5.52 11.45
CA LYS A 121 9.65 -6.93 11.68
C LYS A 121 10.39 -7.11 13.00
N LYS A 122 11.40 -6.27 13.28
CA LYS A 122 12.18 -6.33 14.54
C LYS A 122 11.32 -6.08 15.77
N ILE A 123 10.37 -5.14 15.72
CA ILE A 123 9.43 -4.91 16.82
C ILE A 123 8.55 -6.15 17.03
N CYS A 124 8.02 -6.74 15.95
CA CYS A 124 7.20 -7.96 16.04
C CYS A 124 7.99 -9.13 16.63
N ASP A 125 9.24 -9.33 16.20
CA ASP A 125 10.11 -10.39 16.73
C ASP A 125 10.37 -10.22 18.23
N LEU A 126 10.52 -8.99 18.73
CA LEU A 126 10.67 -8.69 20.16
C LEU A 126 9.37 -8.87 20.96
N LEU A 127 8.23 -8.95 20.27
CA LEU A 127 6.89 -9.15 20.85
C LEU A 127 6.39 -10.58 20.65
N ASP A 128 7.23 -11.47 20.10
CA ASP A 128 6.89 -12.84 19.72
C ASP A 128 5.73 -12.94 18.71
N ILE A 129 5.61 -11.96 17.80
CA ILE A 129 4.58 -11.91 16.74
C ILE A 129 5.21 -12.28 15.41
N GLU A 130 4.66 -13.28 14.73
CA GLU A 130 5.13 -13.71 13.40
C GLU A 130 4.86 -12.62 12.36
N ALA A 131 5.93 -12.10 11.76
CA ALA A 131 5.88 -11.10 10.70
C ALA A 131 6.92 -11.40 9.63
N GLU A 132 6.72 -10.86 8.43
CA GLU A 132 7.60 -11.05 7.27
C GLU A 132 7.90 -9.70 6.60
N VAL A 133 9.11 -9.56 6.07
CA VAL A 133 9.48 -8.45 5.18
C VAL A 133 9.29 -8.91 3.75
N ILE A 134 8.38 -8.25 3.03
CA ILE A 134 8.10 -8.55 1.63
C ILE A 134 8.81 -7.53 0.76
N LYS A 135 9.65 -8.04 -0.16
CA LYS A 135 10.30 -7.24 -1.21
C LYS A 135 9.54 -7.37 -2.51
N GLY A 136 9.51 -6.29 -3.29
CA GLY A 136 8.80 -6.31 -4.55
C GLY A 136 8.78 -4.99 -5.30
N ASN A 137 7.74 -4.82 -6.11
CA ASN A 137 7.57 -3.70 -7.00
C ASN A 137 6.30 -2.90 -6.68
N VAL A 138 6.46 -1.58 -6.62
CA VAL A 138 5.36 -0.61 -6.66
C VAL A 138 5.50 0.29 -7.88
N ARG A 139 4.41 0.94 -8.29
CA ARG A 139 4.38 1.86 -9.44
C ARG A 139 3.65 3.13 -9.06
N ASN A 140 4.25 4.28 -9.33
CA ASN A 140 3.72 5.59 -8.90
C ASN A 140 3.52 6.57 -10.07
N THR A 141 4.00 6.24 -11.27
CA THR A 141 4.02 7.17 -12.40
C THR A 141 3.54 6.53 -13.70
N VAL A 142 2.92 7.32 -14.57
CA VAL A 142 2.46 6.88 -15.91
C VAL A 142 3.61 6.38 -16.80
N ALA A 143 4.84 6.84 -16.52
CA ALA A 143 6.03 6.36 -17.21
C ALA A 143 6.28 4.86 -16.98
N GLU A 144 5.86 4.30 -15.84
CA GLU A 144 6.05 2.88 -15.50
C GLU A 144 5.01 1.96 -16.17
N ILE A 145 3.90 2.51 -16.69
CA ILE A 145 2.87 1.70 -17.38
C ILE A 145 3.47 1.04 -18.62
N GLY A 146 3.44 -0.30 -18.63
CA GLY A 146 3.97 -1.17 -19.69
C GLY A 146 5.49 -1.39 -19.64
N ASN A 147 6.20 -0.86 -18.64
CA ASN A 147 7.65 -0.94 -18.53
C ASN A 147 8.07 -1.86 -17.37
N VAL A 148 8.10 -3.17 -17.65
CA VAL A 148 8.48 -4.19 -16.67
C VAL A 148 9.96 -4.06 -16.29
N THR A 149 10.27 -4.10 -15.00
CA THR A 149 11.64 -4.18 -14.48
C THR A 149 11.86 -5.47 -13.70
N ALA A 150 13.07 -6.04 -13.79
CA ALA A 150 13.47 -7.18 -12.98
C ALA A 150 13.68 -6.79 -11.50
N ALA A 151 14.35 -5.66 -11.26
CA ALA A 151 14.72 -5.22 -9.92
C ALA A 151 13.52 -4.77 -9.08
N THR A 152 13.49 -5.16 -7.81
CA THR A 152 12.56 -4.64 -6.79
C THR A 152 12.87 -3.17 -6.46
N ASN A 153 11.84 -2.40 -6.14
CA ASN A 153 11.97 -0.99 -5.76
C ASN A 153 11.31 -0.65 -4.42
N HIS A 154 10.74 -1.64 -3.72
CA HIS A 154 10.02 -1.41 -2.47
C HIS A 154 10.07 -2.59 -1.51
N ALA A 155 9.85 -2.29 -0.23
CA ALA A 155 9.74 -3.26 0.86
C ALA A 155 8.61 -2.86 1.81
N TRP A 156 7.81 -3.84 2.24
CA TRP A 156 6.69 -3.69 3.17
C TRP A 156 6.57 -4.95 4.05
N ASN A 157 5.48 -5.10 4.81
CA ASN A 157 5.33 -6.26 5.70
C ASN A 157 4.02 -7.02 5.50
N ALA A 158 4.07 -8.28 5.93
CA ALA A 158 2.90 -9.00 6.39
C ALA A 158 3.09 -9.37 7.86
N VAL A 159 2.00 -9.41 8.62
CA VAL A 159 2.00 -9.83 10.03
C VAL A 159 0.88 -10.85 10.23
N LYS A 160 1.14 -11.91 10.98
CA LYS A 160 0.19 -12.98 11.21
C LYS A 160 -0.52 -12.74 12.54
N ILE A 161 -1.82 -12.45 12.45
CA ILE A 161 -2.70 -12.22 13.60
C ILE A 161 -3.83 -13.25 13.51
N ASP A 162 -4.08 -14.01 14.57
CA ASP A 162 -5.12 -15.05 14.61
C ASP A 162 -5.10 -15.98 13.39
N GLU A 163 -3.91 -16.49 13.05
CA GLU A 163 -3.65 -17.34 11.88
C GLU A 163 -3.90 -16.69 10.50
N LYS A 164 -4.16 -15.38 10.45
CA LYS A 164 -4.37 -14.62 9.23
C LYS A 164 -3.25 -13.63 8.99
N TRP A 165 -2.72 -13.65 7.77
CA TRP A 165 -1.79 -12.62 7.31
C TRP A 165 -2.55 -11.33 6.99
N LEU A 166 -2.26 -10.29 7.76
CA LEU A 166 -2.58 -8.89 7.47
C LEU A 166 -1.42 -8.28 6.70
N ILE A 167 -1.72 -7.43 5.71
CA ILE A 167 -0.71 -6.79 4.86
C ILE A 167 -0.63 -5.31 5.21
N LEU A 168 0.58 -4.78 5.40
CA LEU A 168 0.76 -3.39 5.78
C LEU A 168 2.00 -2.77 5.18
N ASP A 169 1.97 -1.45 5.03
CA ASP A 169 3.10 -0.64 4.59
C ASP A 169 3.22 0.63 5.43
N ALA A 170 4.06 0.57 6.46
CA ALA A 170 4.34 1.72 7.33
C ALA A 170 4.99 2.90 6.59
N THR A 171 5.63 2.66 5.44
CA THR A 171 6.26 3.71 4.62
C THR A 171 5.20 4.56 3.94
N TRP A 172 4.29 3.93 3.19
CA TRP A 172 3.21 4.64 2.50
C TRP A 172 2.14 5.16 3.46
N ALA A 173 2.02 4.54 4.65
CA ALA A 173 1.22 5.09 5.74
C ALA A 173 1.79 6.37 6.34
N ALA A 174 3.11 6.62 6.27
CA ALA A 174 3.74 7.74 6.95
C ALA A 174 3.55 9.10 6.26
N GLY A 175 3.26 9.07 4.95
CA GLY A 175 3.15 10.25 4.11
C GLY A 175 3.69 10.04 2.70
N TYR A 176 4.02 11.12 2.01
CA TYR A 176 4.44 11.09 0.61
C TYR A 176 5.45 12.20 0.29
N GLU A 177 6.08 12.07 -0.88
CA GLU A 177 6.95 13.09 -1.46
C GLU A 177 6.12 14.07 -2.30
N TYR A 178 6.32 15.36 -2.08
CA TYR A 178 5.72 16.42 -2.89
C TYR A 178 6.74 17.53 -3.16
N ASN A 179 7.06 17.74 -4.45
CA ASN A 179 8.00 18.76 -4.93
C ASN A 179 9.38 18.74 -4.23
N GLY A 180 9.97 17.55 -4.11
CA GLY A 180 11.24 17.28 -3.45
C GLY A 180 11.20 17.34 -1.93
N LYS A 181 10.01 17.44 -1.32
CA LYS A 181 9.83 17.57 0.13
C LYS A 181 8.98 16.44 0.69
N TRP A 182 9.37 15.98 1.88
CA TRP A 182 8.59 14.97 2.62
C TRP A 182 7.40 15.64 3.31
N VAL A 183 6.19 15.18 2.98
CA VAL A 183 4.94 15.58 3.62
C VAL A 183 4.47 14.41 4.48
N ARG A 184 4.23 14.68 5.77
CA ARG A 184 3.59 13.71 6.65
C ARG A 184 2.08 13.77 6.43
N ASP A 185 1.51 12.65 6.07
CA ASP A 185 0.07 12.50 5.92
C ASP A 185 -0.27 11.04 6.23
N PHE A 186 -0.81 10.81 7.42
CA PHE A 186 -0.98 9.44 7.89
C PHE A 186 -2.17 8.79 7.21
N ASN A 187 -1.95 7.65 6.57
CA ASN A 187 -2.98 6.96 5.82
C ASN A 187 -3.26 5.55 6.39
N TYR A 188 -4.45 5.39 6.97
CA TYR A 188 -4.93 4.15 7.57
C TYR A 188 -5.09 3.01 6.57
N TYR A 189 -5.29 3.30 5.28
CA TYR A 189 -5.47 2.29 4.23
C TYR A 189 -4.30 1.29 4.16
N PHE A 190 -3.10 1.70 4.57
CA PHE A 190 -1.90 0.87 4.54
C PHE A 190 -1.73 -0.01 5.79
N TYR A 191 -2.75 -0.11 6.63
CA TYR A 191 -2.87 -1.13 7.66
C TYR A 191 -4.00 -2.09 7.28
N ASP A 192 -3.66 -3.36 7.12
CA ASP A 192 -4.56 -4.40 6.57
C ASP A 192 -5.09 -4.07 5.16
N ILE A 193 -4.15 -3.88 4.23
CA ILE A 193 -4.46 -3.63 2.82
C ILE A 193 -5.30 -4.80 2.29
N PRO A 194 -6.49 -4.54 1.71
CA PRO A 194 -7.35 -5.61 1.20
C PRO A 194 -6.65 -6.49 0.16
N LYS A 195 -6.75 -7.81 0.32
CA LYS A 195 -6.06 -8.79 -0.53
C LYS A 195 -6.47 -8.69 -2.01
N ASP A 196 -7.69 -8.27 -2.30
CA ASP A 196 -8.19 -8.03 -3.66
C ASP A 196 -7.68 -6.70 -4.27
N LYS A 197 -7.10 -5.81 -3.46
CA LYS A 197 -6.55 -4.52 -3.90
C LYS A 197 -5.02 -4.46 -3.88
N ILE A 198 -4.34 -5.32 -3.12
CA ILE A 198 -2.87 -5.24 -2.96
C ILE A 198 -2.13 -5.27 -4.30
N LEU A 199 -2.52 -6.14 -5.24
CA LEU A 199 -1.90 -6.24 -6.58
C LEU A 199 -2.21 -5.05 -7.52
N LYS A 200 -2.98 -4.06 -7.07
CA LYS A 200 -3.17 -2.78 -7.79
C LYS A 200 -2.01 -1.81 -7.52
N SER A 201 -1.31 -1.96 -6.39
CA SER A 201 -0.19 -1.09 -5.99
C SER A 201 1.11 -1.82 -5.66
N HIS A 202 1.06 -3.01 -5.06
CA HIS A 202 2.20 -3.78 -4.57
C HIS A 202 2.25 -5.17 -5.22
N TYR A 203 3.36 -5.47 -5.89
CA TYR A 203 3.62 -6.78 -6.48
C TYR A 203 4.81 -7.45 -5.78
N PRO A 204 4.61 -8.54 -5.03
CA PRO A 204 5.71 -9.28 -4.39
C PRO A 204 6.68 -9.90 -5.40
N GLU A 205 7.96 -9.92 -5.07
CA GLU A 205 8.94 -10.71 -5.84
C GLU A 205 8.78 -12.21 -5.60
N ASP A 206 8.53 -12.61 -4.35
CA ASP A 206 8.30 -14.01 -3.99
C ASP A 206 6.91 -14.48 -4.47
N ALA A 207 6.92 -15.54 -5.28
CA ALA A 207 5.73 -16.16 -5.85
C ALA A 207 4.73 -16.66 -4.80
N LEU A 208 5.18 -17.05 -3.60
CA LEU A 208 4.29 -17.47 -2.52
C LEU A 208 3.31 -16.35 -2.14
N TRP A 209 3.80 -15.11 -2.05
CA TRP A 209 2.96 -13.94 -1.75
C TRP A 209 2.03 -13.60 -2.92
N VAL A 210 2.50 -13.72 -4.16
CA VAL A 210 1.63 -13.54 -5.35
C VAL A 210 0.47 -14.55 -5.35
N LEU A 211 0.74 -15.81 -4.99
CA LEU A 211 -0.28 -16.86 -4.85
C LEU A 211 -1.29 -16.55 -3.74
N ARG A 212 -0.85 -15.92 -2.64
CA ARG A 212 -1.72 -15.48 -1.54
C ARG A 212 -2.62 -14.30 -1.90
N PHE A 213 -2.25 -13.49 -2.89
CA PHE A 213 -2.95 -12.24 -3.23
C PHE A 213 -3.91 -12.33 -4.42
N GLY A 214 -3.92 -13.43 -5.18
CA GLY A 214 -4.90 -13.63 -6.26
C GLY A 214 -4.33 -13.95 -7.64
N ARG A 215 -3.02 -14.22 -7.75
CA ARG A 215 -2.36 -14.72 -8.96
C ARG A 215 -2.42 -13.75 -10.15
N MET A 216 -1.48 -12.81 -10.19
CA MET A 216 -1.27 -11.90 -11.32
C MET A 216 0.15 -12.10 -11.84
N SER A 217 0.37 -12.00 -13.16
CA SER A 217 1.74 -11.96 -13.70
C SER A 217 2.37 -10.58 -13.50
N LYS A 218 3.70 -10.51 -13.52
CA LYS A 218 4.42 -9.23 -13.42
C LYS A 218 4.06 -8.33 -14.59
N GLU A 219 3.93 -8.87 -15.80
CA GLU A 219 3.53 -8.12 -17.00
C GLU A 219 2.13 -7.52 -16.84
N ALA A 220 1.16 -8.32 -16.36
CA ALA A 220 -0.18 -7.82 -16.08
C ALA A 220 -0.16 -6.71 -15.02
N PHE A 221 0.67 -6.85 -13.98
CA PHE A 221 0.85 -5.80 -12.98
C PHE A 221 1.32 -4.48 -13.59
N TYR A 222 2.36 -4.51 -14.43
CA TYR A 222 2.91 -3.32 -15.07
C TYR A 222 1.99 -2.71 -16.13
N ASN A 223 1.12 -3.52 -16.75
CA ASN A 223 0.17 -3.07 -17.75
C ASN A 223 -1.08 -2.42 -17.16
N GLN A 224 -1.36 -2.52 -15.87
CA GLN A 224 -2.47 -1.82 -15.22
C GLN A 224 -2.30 -0.29 -15.24
N PRO A 225 -3.39 0.49 -15.06
CA PRO A 225 -3.26 1.91 -14.72
C PRO A 225 -2.51 2.13 -13.40
N ILE A 226 -2.14 3.38 -13.12
CA ILE A 226 -1.66 3.76 -11.80
C ILE A 226 -2.87 4.06 -10.92
N TYR A 227 -2.98 3.34 -9.82
CA TYR A 227 -4.00 3.55 -8.80
C TYR A 227 -3.40 4.44 -7.70
N SER A 228 -4.01 5.59 -7.44
CA SER A 228 -3.58 6.44 -6.34
C SER A 228 -4.01 5.84 -5.00
N ASN A 229 -3.30 6.22 -3.94
CA ASN A 229 -3.65 5.83 -2.56
C ASN A 229 -5.08 6.23 -2.20
N ASN A 230 -5.54 7.39 -2.69
CA ASN A 230 -6.90 7.88 -2.47
C ASN A 230 -7.94 6.97 -3.13
N PHE A 231 -7.72 6.53 -4.37
CA PHE A 231 -8.67 5.64 -5.03
C PHE A 231 -8.76 4.27 -4.37
N LEU A 232 -7.62 3.72 -3.95
CA LEU A 232 -7.58 2.41 -3.31
C LEU A 232 -8.38 2.36 -1.99
N GLY A 233 -8.43 3.48 -1.27
CA GLY A 233 -9.24 3.64 -0.07
C GLY A 233 -10.75 3.80 -0.31
N LEU A 234 -11.21 3.92 -1.56
CA LEU A 234 -12.63 3.98 -1.88
C LEU A 234 -13.23 2.59 -2.06
N GLU A 235 -14.55 2.49 -1.85
CA GLU A 235 -15.38 1.35 -2.25
C GLU A 235 -15.56 1.25 -3.78
N ALA A 236 -15.23 2.34 -4.50
CA ALA A 236 -15.29 2.40 -5.95
C ALA A 236 -14.22 1.50 -6.57
N GLU A 237 -14.58 0.80 -7.64
CA GLU A 237 -13.69 -0.11 -8.34
C GLU A 237 -13.70 0.19 -9.84
N LEU A 238 -12.52 0.27 -10.46
CA LEU A 238 -12.38 0.32 -11.91
C LEU A 238 -12.57 -1.09 -12.47
N ILE A 239 -13.59 -1.27 -13.29
CA ILE A 239 -13.93 -2.54 -13.95
C ILE A 239 -13.30 -2.62 -15.35
N ALA A 240 -13.28 -1.50 -16.08
CA ALA A 240 -12.65 -1.41 -17.38
C ALA A 240 -12.19 0.02 -17.68
N PRO A 241 -11.10 0.22 -18.45
CA PRO A 241 -10.18 -0.81 -18.91
C PRO A 241 -9.32 -1.36 -17.76
N THR A 242 -8.87 -2.60 -17.88
CA THR A 242 -7.91 -3.21 -16.94
C THR A 242 -6.47 -2.82 -17.26
N GLU A 243 -6.21 -2.37 -18.49
CA GLU A 243 -4.92 -1.85 -18.94
C GLU A 243 -4.84 -0.33 -18.76
N GLY A 244 -3.64 0.14 -18.43
CA GLY A 244 -3.31 1.55 -18.25
C GLY A 244 -2.99 2.27 -19.56
N ILE A 245 -2.79 1.54 -20.66
CA ILE A 245 -2.62 2.12 -21.99
C ILE A 245 -3.97 2.06 -22.71
N ILE A 246 -4.54 3.22 -23.02
CA ILE A 246 -5.78 3.31 -23.80
C ILE A 246 -5.41 3.76 -25.21
N SER A 247 -5.62 2.88 -26.19
CA SER A 247 -5.36 3.17 -27.61
C SER A 247 -6.66 3.59 -28.31
N LEU A 248 -6.65 4.74 -28.98
CA LEU A 248 -7.83 5.37 -29.57
C LEU A 248 -7.62 5.70 -31.06
N ASN A 249 -8.66 5.51 -31.86
CA ASN A 249 -8.80 6.08 -33.19
C ASN A 249 -9.47 7.47 -33.13
N SER A 250 -9.56 8.19 -34.26
CA SER A 250 -10.03 9.58 -34.28
C SER A 250 -11.42 9.80 -33.68
N GLU A 251 -12.35 8.86 -33.90
CA GLU A 251 -13.75 8.98 -33.45
C GLU A 251 -14.03 8.33 -32.08
N ASP A 252 -13.02 7.69 -31.47
CA ASP A 252 -13.22 6.99 -30.22
C ASP A 252 -13.44 7.98 -29.05
N VAL A 253 -14.09 7.48 -28.00
CA VAL A 253 -14.24 8.17 -26.71
C VAL A 253 -13.60 7.30 -25.65
N ILE A 254 -12.95 7.91 -24.65
CA ILE A 254 -12.41 7.17 -23.52
C ILE A 254 -13.58 6.80 -22.61
N GLU A 255 -13.77 5.50 -22.38
CA GLU A 255 -14.79 4.98 -21.46
C GLU A 255 -14.12 4.27 -20.29
N LEU A 256 -14.38 4.77 -19.08
CA LEU A 256 -13.95 4.15 -17.84
C LEU A 256 -15.18 3.62 -17.10
N LYS A 257 -15.29 2.30 -17.00
CA LYS A 257 -16.39 1.62 -16.30
C LYS A 257 -16.00 1.40 -14.85
N PHE A 258 -16.81 1.91 -13.94
CA PHE A 258 -16.67 1.74 -12.51
C PHE A 258 -17.81 0.93 -11.93
N LYS A 259 -17.56 0.31 -10.78
CA LYS A 259 -18.55 -0.23 -9.85
C LYS A 259 -18.53 0.60 -8.56
N ASN A 260 -19.69 0.79 -7.93
CA ASN A 260 -19.86 1.50 -6.66
C ASN A 260 -19.37 2.96 -6.65
N LEU A 261 -19.48 3.64 -7.79
CA LEU A 261 -19.14 5.07 -7.92
C LEU A 261 -20.35 5.93 -7.48
N THR A 262 -20.34 6.40 -6.23
CA THR A 262 -21.47 7.12 -5.62
C THR A 262 -21.64 8.55 -6.16
N ASP A 263 -22.87 9.09 -6.08
CA ASP A 263 -23.19 10.46 -6.55
C ASP A 263 -22.51 11.58 -5.76
N SER A 264 -22.09 11.29 -4.52
CA SER A 264 -21.38 12.26 -3.68
C SER A 264 -19.94 12.51 -4.12
N LEU A 265 -19.38 11.64 -4.96
CA LEU A 265 -18.00 11.76 -5.45
C LEU A 265 -17.93 12.77 -6.59
N LEU A 266 -17.09 13.79 -6.43
CA LEU A 266 -16.82 14.76 -7.47
C LEU A 266 -15.75 14.25 -8.43
N ILE A 267 -16.09 14.07 -9.70
CA ILE A 267 -15.19 13.51 -10.71
C ILE A 267 -14.74 14.59 -11.69
N PHE A 268 -13.43 14.66 -11.89
CA PHE A 268 -12.80 15.51 -12.88
C PHE A 268 -11.72 14.74 -13.62
N TYR A 269 -11.30 15.26 -14.77
CA TYR A 269 -10.12 14.76 -15.46
C TYR A 269 -9.24 15.89 -15.96
N VAL A 270 -7.96 15.59 -16.11
CA VAL A 270 -6.94 16.48 -16.68
C VAL A 270 -6.08 15.67 -17.64
N PHE A 271 -5.82 16.23 -18.82
CA PHE A 271 -4.75 15.75 -19.69
C PHE A 271 -3.46 16.48 -19.38
N LYS A 272 -2.32 15.77 -19.38
CA LYS A 272 -1.02 16.37 -19.12
C LYS A 272 -0.74 17.54 -20.06
N GLY A 273 -0.30 18.65 -19.47
CA GLY A 273 -0.08 19.93 -20.14
C GLY A 273 -1.33 20.83 -20.21
N SER A 274 -2.50 20.36 -19.82
CA SER A 274 -3.68 21.20 -19.59
C SER A 274 -3.58 21.90 -18.23
N ASN A 275 -4.00 23.16 -18.17
CA ASN A 275 -4.17 23.92 -16.94
C ASN A 275 -5.64 23.92 -16.43
N ARG A 276 -6.52 23.14 -17.06
CA ARG A 276 -7.95 23.06 -16.73
C ARG A 276 -8.35 21.63 -16.42
N ALA A 277 -9.01 21.47 -15.27
CA ALA A 277 -9.76 20.27 -14.92
C ALA A 277 -11.17 20.35 -15.53
N LEU A 278 -11.61 19.27 -16.16
CA LEU A 278 -12.89 19.18 -16.85
C LEU A 278 -13.77 18.11 -16.19
N LYS A 279 -15.10 18.27 -16.29
CA LYS A 279 -16.06 17.27 -15.84
C LYS A 279 -16.33 16.27 -16.99
N PRO A 280 -16.24 14.96 -16.74
CA PRO A 280 -16.64 13.97 -17.74
C PRO A 280 -18.17 13.84 -17.80
N ALA A 281 -18.67 13.24 -18.89
CA ALA A 281 -20.05 12.75 -18.91
C ALA A 281 -20.11 11.42 -18.14
N ILE A 282 -21.15 11.21 -17.33
CA ILE A 282 -21.30 10.00 -16.50
C ILE A 282 -22.66 9.38 -16.80
N ILE A 283 -22.66 8.12 -17.20
CA ILE A 283 -23.87 7.31 -17.40
C ILE A 283 -23.95 6.28 -16.28
N LYS A 284 -25.10 6.18 -15.61
CA LYS A 284 -25.30 5.22 -14.51
C LYS A 284 -26.18 4.06 -14.92
N GLU A 285 -25.75 2.87 -14.54
CA GLU A 285 -26.42 1.59 -14.81
C GLU A 285 -26.41 0.73 -13.53
N GLY A 286 -27.36 1.01 -12.63
CA GLY A 286 -27.44 0.36 -11.32
C GLY A 286 -26.20 0.63 -10.47
N LYS A 287 -25.45 -0.43 -10.13
CA LYS A 287 -24.18 -0.33 -9.37
C LYS A 287 -22.98 0.07 -10.22
N PHE A 288 -23.15 0.20 -11.54
CA PHE A 288 -22.09 0.57 -12.47
C PHE A 288 -22.25 2.00 -12.96
N SER A 289 -21.11 2.64 -13.25
CA SER A 289 -21.05 3.98 -13.83
C SER A 289 -20.04 3.98 -14.98
N ILE A 290 -20.40 4.54 -16.13
CA ILE A 290 -19.52 4.74 -17.27
C ILE A 290 -19.14 6.21 -17.33
N VAL A 291 -17.87 6.50 -17.07
CA VAL A 291 -17.28 7.83 -17.18
C VAL A 291 -16.73 7.99 -18.60
N LYS A 292 -17.32 8.91 -19.37
CA LYS A 292 -16.94 9.20 -20.77
C LYS A 292 -16.14 10.49 -20.87
N ILE A 293 -14.96 10.39 -21.48
CA ILE A 293 -13.99 11.47 -21.63
C ILE A 293 -13.68 11.66 -23.13
N PRO A 294 -13.79 12.88 -23.68
CA PRO A 294 -13.46 13.17 -25.08
C PRO A 294 -12.02 12.79 -25.44
N ASN A 295 -11.81 12.30 -26.67
CA ASN A 295 -10.47 11.96 -27.16
C ASN A 295 -9.59 13.23 -27.29
N PRO A 296 -8.38 13.25 -26.67
CA PRO A 296 -7.46 14.39 -26.71
C PRO A 296 -6.80 14.66 -28.08
N LYS A 297 -7.07 13.84 -29.11
CA LYS A 297 -6.53 13.92 -30.50
C LYS A 297 -5.00 13.84 -30.62
N LYS A 298 -4.28 13.64 -29.52
CA LYS A 298 -2.83 13.44 -29.44
C LYS A 298 -2.48 12.49 -28.31
N ASN A 299 -1.26 11.94 -28.35
CA ASN A 299 -0.71 11.16 -27.23
C ASN A 299 -0.58 12.06 -26.01
N THR A 300 -1.04 11.57 -24.86
CA THR A 300 -0.99 12.32 -23.59
C THR A 300 -1.18 11.37 -22.41
N ASP A 301 -0.97 11.88 -21.20
CA ASP A 301 -1.31 11.19 -19.97
C ASP A 301 -2.65 11.73 -19.48
N LEU A 302 -3.56 10.84 -19.10
CA LEU A 302 -4.86 11.16 -18.50
C LEU A 302 -4.78 10.93 -17.00
N VAL A 303 -5.15 11.93 -16.22
CA VAL A 303 -5.35 11.81 -14.77
C VAL A 303 -6.83 12.04 -14.45
N LEU A 304 -7.46 11.04 -13.85
CA LEU A 304 -8.78 11.15 -13.26
C LEU A 304 -8.64 11.57 -11.81
N PHE A 305 -9.45 12.54 -11.38
CA PHE A 305 -9.51 13.04 -10.01
C PHE A 305 -10.87 12.68 -9.42
N ILE A 306 -10.85 12.24 -8.16
CA ILE A 306 -12.05 12.03 -7.34
C ILE A 306 -11.89 12.87 -6.07
N ASN A 307 -12.88 13.72 -5.78
CA ASN A 307 -12.86 14.67 -4.67
C ASN A 307 -11.63 15.58 -4.67
N LYS A 308 -11.18 16.00 -5.86
CA LYS A 308 -10.02 16.87 -6.10
C LYS A 308 -8.65 16.25 -5.77
N ILE A 309 -8.60 14.97 -5.45
CA ILE A 309 -7.37 14.20 -5.30
C ILE A 309 -7.26 13.26 -6.50
N ASP A 310 -6.05 13.05 -7.01
CA ASP A 310 -5.85 12.12 -8.12
C ASP A 310 -6.32 10.72 -7.72
N ALA A 311 -6.84 9.97 -8.69
CA ALA A 311 -7.47 8.67 -8.47
C ALA A 311 -6.86 7.59 -9.37
N LEU A 312 -6.82 7.86 -10.66
CA LEU A 312 -6.35 6.93 -11.68
C LEU A 312 -5.56 7.65 -12.75
N HIS A 313 -4.47 7.04 -13.20
CA HIS A 313 -3.64 7.60 -14.27
C HIS A 313 -3.47 6.60 -15.40
N PHE A 314 -3.65 7.08 -16.63
CA PHE A 314 -3.59 6.31 -17.87
C PHE A 314 -2.66 6.97 -18.89
N LYS A 315 -2.11 6.16 -19.78
CA LYS A 315 -1.37 6.59 -20.97
C LYS A 315 -2.29 6.50 -22.18
N ILE A 316 -2.55 7.62 -22.83
CA ILE A 316 -3.41 7.69 -24.02
C ILE A 316 -2.53 7.67 -25.27
N LYS A 317 -2.80 6.71 -26.17
CA LYS A 317 -2.12 6.59 -27.47
C LYS A 317 -3.14 6.74 -28.60
N GLN A 318 -2.86 7.60 -29.56
CA GLN A 318 -3.55 7.63 -30.84
C GLN A 318 -2.99 6.50 -31.71
N ARG A 319 -3.88 5.81 -32.42
CA ARG A 319 -3.53 4.79 -33.42
C ARG A 319 -3.22 5.40 -34.77
#